data_AF-A0A3Q9GES4-F1
#
_entry.id   AF-A0A3Q9GES4-F1
#
_cell.length_a   1.000
_cell.length_b   1.000
_cell.length_c   1.000
_cell.angle_alpha   90.00
_cell.angle_beta   90.00
_cell.angle_gamma   90.00
#
_symmetry.space_group_name_H-M   'P 1'
#
loop_
_entity.id
_entity.type
_entity.pdbx_description
1 polymer ?
#
loop_
_entity_poly.entity_id
_entity_poly.type
_entity_poly.pdbx_seq_one_letter_code
_entity_poly.pdbx_strand_id
1 'polypeptide(L)' 'MIAQNVSQAELAKRMGIVPQSLTRLVDLSHTTKIDTLANAFAKLGKQLQVGLT' A
#
# COMPACT_ATOMS: atom_id res chain seq x y z
N MET A 1 -7.34 -1.08 3.50
CA MET A 1 -7.55 -2.50 3.15
C MET A 1 -8.66 -3.10 4.01
N ILE A 2 -8.41 -3.34 5.30
CA ILE A 2 -9.34 -4.01 6.23
C ILE A 2 -10.72 -3.31 6.29
N ALA A 3 -10.75 -1.98 6.47
CA ALA A 3 -12.00 -1.21 6.49
C ALA A 3 -12.77 -1.18 5.15
N GLN A 4 -12.12 -1.50 4.03
CA GLN A 4 -12.75 -1.60 2.71
C GLN A 4 -12.94 -3.07 2.28
N ASN A 5 -12.69 -4.04 3.18
CA ASN A 5 -12.70 -5.48 2.89
C ASN A 5 -11.79 -5.90 1.70
N VAL A 6 -10.72 -5.14 1.45
CA VAL A 6 -9.75 -5.46 0.39
C VAL A 6 -8.59 -6.25 0.98
N SER A 7 -8.39 -7.47 0.50
CA SER A 7 -7.26 -8.34 0.86
C SER A 7 -5.93 -7.84 0.27
N GLN A 8 -4.81 -8.18 0.90
CA GLN A 8 -3.47 -7.83 0.38
C GLN A 8 -3.23 -8.42 -1.02
N ALA A 9 -3.68 -9.65 -1.28
CA ALA A 9 -3.57 -10.27 -2.60
C ALA A 9 -4.40 -9.52 -3.68
N GLU A 10 -5.55 -8.97 -3.31
CA GLU A 10 -6.38 -8.17 -4.20
C GLU A 10 -5.70 -6.82 -4.51
N LEU A 11 -5.12 -6.17 -3.50
CA LEU A 11 -4.34 -4.96 -3.72
C LEU A 11 -3.10 -5.24 -4.60
N ALA A 12 -2.46 -6.40 -4.45
CA ALA A 12 -1.31 -6.80 -5.25
C ALA A 12 -1.67 -6.93 -6.72
N LYS A 13 -2.82 -7.55 -7.01
CA LYS A 13 -3.37 -7.62 -8.37
C LYS A 13 -3.66 -6.24 -8.94
N ARG A 14 -4.29 -5.34 -8.16
CA ARG A 14 -4.59 -3.95 -8.59
C ARG A 14 -3.34 -3.11 -8.83
N MET A 15 -2.27 -3.39 -8.10
CA MET A 15 -0.97 -2.74 -8.24
C MET A 15 -0.09 -3.39 -9.33
N GLY A 16 -0.44 -4.60 -9.80
CA GLY A 16 0.37 -5.36 -10.75
C GLY A 16 1.69 -5.87 -10.16
N ILE A 17 1.77 -6.07 -8.85
CA ILE A 17 2.99 -6.50 -8.15
C ILE A 17 2.81 -7.86 -7.48
N VAL A 18 3.93 -8.51 -7.16
CA VAL A 18 3.96 -9.77 -6.42
C VAL A 18 3.46 -9.55 -4.99
N PRO A 19 2.59 -10.42 -4.44
CA PRO A 19 2.00 -10.25 -3.11
C PRO A 19 3.04 -10.16 -1.98
N GLN A 20 4.19 -10.83 -2.11
CA GLN A 20 5.29 -10.74 -1.14
C GLN A 20 5.81 -9.31 -0.95
N SER A 21 5.87 -8.52 -2.03
CA SER A 21 6.26 -7.11 -1.98
C SER A 21 5.24 -6.25 -1.24
N LEU A 22 3.98 -6.71 -1.18
CA LEU A 22 2.89 -6.02 -0.49
C LEU A 22 2.85 -6.31 0.99
N THR A 23 3.23 -7.53 1.41
CA THR A 23 3.45 -7.85 2.82
C THR A 23 4.47 -6.91 3.45
N ARG A 24 5.52 -6.55 2.68
CA ARG A 24 6.53 -5.56 3.09
C ARG A 24 6.00 -4.13 3.21
N LEU A 25 4.87 -3.83 2.56
CA LEU A 25 4.24 -2.51 2.56
C LEU A 25 3.41 -2.25 3.82
N VAL A 26 2.86 -3.33 4.40
CA VAL A 26 2.11 -3.29 5.67
C VAL A 26 3.01 -3.51 6.89
N ASP A 27 4.23 -4.00 6.68
CA ASP A 27 5.23 -4.17 7.72
C ASP A 27 6.10 -2.92 7.88
N LEU A 28 6.03 -2.29 9.06
CA LEU A 28 6.78 -1.07 9.38
C LEU A 28 8.28 -1.34 9.63
N SER A 29 8.69 -2.60 9.82
CA SER A 29 10.09 -2.97 10.09
C SER A 29 10.94 -2.97 8.80
N HIS A 30 10.31 -2.79 7.65
CA HIS A 30 10.96 -2.84 6.35
C HIS A 30 10.91 -1.49 5.63
N THR A 31 12.08 -1.00 5.19
CA THR A 31 12.22 0.28 4.47
C THR A 31 11.45 0.29 3.16
N THR A 32 10.22 0.82 3.14
CA THR A 32 9.37 0.88 1.94
C THR A 32 9.38 2.30 1.37
N LYS A 33 9.54 2.41 0.05
CA LYS A 33 9.52 3.71 -0.64
C LYS A 33 8.16 4.37 -0.50
N ILE A 34 8.15 5.68 -0.22
CA ILE A 34 6.93 6.49 -0.11
C ILE A 34 6.12 6.44 -1.41
N ASP A 35 6.77 6.38 -2.57
CA ASP A 35 6.09 6.23 -3.87
C ASP A 35 5.21 4.97 -3.95
N THR A 36 5.70 3.85 -3.40
CA THR A 36 4.97 2.58 -3.41
C THR A 36 3.75 2.65 -2.49
N LEU A 37 3.89 3.31 -1.34
CA LEU A 37 2.77 3.58 -0.43
C LEU A 37 1.74 4.50 -1.10
N ALA A 38 2.18 5.61 -1.70
CA ALA A 38 1.31 6.55 -2.41
C ALA A 38 0.50 5.85 -3.52
N ASN A 39 1.15 5.00 -4.32
CA ASN A 39 0.47 4.21 -5.36
C ASN A 39 -0.55 3.23 -4.75
N ALA A 40 -0.20 2.55 -3.66
CA ALA A 40 -1.13 1.66 -2.96
C ALA A 40 -2.38 2.41 -2.45
N PHE A 41 -2.19 3.60 -1.85
CA PHE A 41 -3.29 4.46 -1.43
C PHE A 41 -4.14 4.91 -2.62
N ALA A 42 -3.52 5.32 -3.74
CA ALA A 42 -4.23 5.73 -4.95
C ALA A 42 -5.12 4.61 -5.51
N LYS A 43 -4.63 3.35 -5.51
CA LYS A 43 -5.42 2.17 -5.93
C LYS A 43 -6.57 1.83 -4.99
N LEU A 44 -6.53 2.32 -3.76
CA LEU A 44 -7.62 2.24 -2.77
C LEU A 44 -8.52 3.48 -2.79
N GLY A 45 -8.33 4.40 -3.74
CA GLY A 45 -9.07 5.66 -3.84
C GLY A 45 -8.75 6.65 -2.72
N LYS A 46 -7.54 6.58 -2.15
CA LYS A 46 -7.07 7.45 -1.07
C LYS A 46 -5.84 8.23 -1.50
N GLN A 47 -5.68 9.42 -0.94
CA GLN A 47 -4.49 10.25 -1.16
C GLN A 47 -3.61 10.21 0.10
N LEU A 48 -2.31 9.92 -0.08
CA LEU A 48 -1.33 10.04 0.98
C LEU A 48 -0.97 11.52 1.17
N GLN A 49 -1.06 12.02 2.40
CA GLN A 49 -0.61 13.35 2.79
C GLN A 49 0.46 13.21 3.87
N VAL A 50 1.56 13.96 3.73
CA VAL A 50 2.65 14.00 4.70
C VAL A 50 2.85 15.46 5.07
N GLY A 51 2.72 15.79 6.35
CA GLY A 51 2.98 17.13 6.88
C GLY A 51 4.20 17.10 7.78
N LEU A 52 5.06 18.10 7.67
CA LEU A 52 6.04 18.40 8.71
C LEU A 52 5.40 19.37 9.70
N THR A 53 5.49 19.04 10.99
CA THR A 53 5.14 19.93 12.10
C THR A 53 6.42 20.42 12.74
#